data_AF-A0A9P7VBB0-F1
#
_entry.id   AF-A0A9P7VBB0-F1
#
_cell.length_a   1.000
_cell.length_b   1.000
_cell.length_c   1.000
_cell.angle_alpha   90.00
_cell.angle_beta   90.00
_cell.angle_gamma   90.00
#
_symmetry.space_group_name_H-M   'P 1'
#
loop_
_entity.id
_entity.type
_entity.pdbx_description
1 polymer ?
#
loop_
_entity_poly.entity_id
_entity_poly.type
_entity_poly.pdbx_seq_one_letter_code
_entity_poly.pdbx_strand_id
1 'polypeptide(L)'
;MFSQEDFNRYDTLNVVSRNIFQWTCPQDCHYRCQQLITDETMKNDNHMYQFYGKWPFRRVFGIQEFFLAAFSMGNLLVNYDNLKLIRHNQKRAQVSSHPQQLDWVGRIYSQFTIALVISILGWLCSTIFHMRDNAVTETLDYFGANGILLANFNAIAILLLKYYRSLKWTRLCQFVCVLAYVFHVASLLKQWDYQYNMKFGLTVGITSSLLWTWHTIQTNRIFTKHYPVLNNLIELLPYETKVLTLAHNKIRSRLIPWIPLVCNLIVLGGVLLEVFDWHPLGRLVDAHSCWHLITIFPNFIWYDWIVWNVEMLKVLNKIK
;
A
#
# COMPACT_ATOMS: atom_id res chain seq x y z
N MET A 1 -24.98 6.49 -36.22
CA MET A 1 -25.13 7.81 -35.57
C MET A 1 -26.01 7.60 -34.35
N PHE A 2 -25.54 7.92 -33.15
CA PHE A 2 -26.29 7.68 -31.90
C PHE A 2 -27.45 8.69 -31.75
N SER A 3 -28.60 8.23 -31.26
CA SER A 3 -29.76 9.06 -31.00
C SER A 3 -29.76 9.64 -29.58
N GLN A 4 -30.59 10.66 -29.32
CA GLN A 4 -30.78 11.19 -27.97
C GLN A 4 -31.34 10.12 -27.01
N GLU A 5 -32.16 9.18 -27.50
CA GLU A 5 -32.66 8.06 -26.70
C GLU A 5 -31.54 7.13 -26.25
N ASP A 6 -30.54 6.88 -27.10
CA ASP A 6 -29.36 6.09 -26.72
C ASP A 6 -28.58 6.77 -25.58
N PHE A 7 -28.46 8.11 -25.61
CA PHE A 7 -27.86 8.90 -24.53
C PHE A 7 -28.67 8.90 -23.23
N ASN A 8 -30.00 8.72 -23.32
CA ASN A 8 -30.88 8.69 -22.16
C ASN A 8 -30.87 7.31 -21.46
N ARG A 9 -30.33 6.25 -22.08
CA ARG A 9 -30.11 4.95 -21.43
C ARG A 9 -29.05 4.99 -20.34
N TYR A 10 -28.15 5.97 -20.43
CA TYR A 10 -27.12 6.20 -19.43
C TYR A 10 -27.62 7.21 -18.41
N ASP A 11 -27.37 6.89 -17.14
CA ASP A 11 -27.91 7.59 -15.97
C ASP A 11 -27.77 9.10 -16.15
N THR A 12 -28.91 9.81 -16.14
CA THR A 12 -28.87 11.29 -16.14
C THR A 12 -28.14 11.74 -14.89
N LEU A 13 -27.40 12.86 -14.94
CA LEU A 13 -26.72 13.44 -13.78
C LEU A 13 -27.71 13.58 -12.61
N ASN A 14 -27.74 12.56 -11.75
CA ASN A 14 -28.60 12.57 -10.59
C ASN A 14 -28.08 13.64 -9.61
N VAL A 15 -28.95 14.08 -8.70
CA VAL A 15 -28.65 15.18 -7.77
C VAL A 15 -27.36 14.90 -6.97
N VAL A 16 -27.10 13.63 -6.65
CA VAL A 16 -25.88 13.18 -5.94
C VAL A 16 -24.64 13.38 -6.82
N SER A 17 -24.63 12.85 -8.05
CA SER A 17 -23.52 13.01 -9.00
C SER A 17 -23.21 14.48 -9.30
N ARG A 18 -24.23 15.33 -9.40
CA ARG A 18 -24.05 16.76 -9.68
C ARG A 18 -23.60 17.57 -8.47
N ASN A 19 -24.17 17.33 -7.29
CA ASN A 19 -23.93 18.19 -6.13
C ASN A 19 -22.82 17.68 -5.21
N ILE A 20 -22.67 16.35 -5.09
CA ILE A 20 -21.63 15.73 -4.24
C ILE A 20 -20.35 15.52 -5.05
N PHE A 21 -20.44 14.91 -6.23
CA PHE A 21 -19.26 14.62 -7.07
C PHE A 21 -18.96 15.70 -8.11
N GLN A 22 -19.79 16.75 -8.21
CA GLN A 22 -19.54 17.92 -9.05
C GLN A 22 -19.24 17.57 -10.51
N TRP A 23 -19.92 16.57 -11.07
CA TRP A 23 -19.81 16.25 -12.49
C TRP A 23 -20.46 17.34 -13.34
N THR A 24 -19.70 17.93 -14.27
CA THR A 24 -20.22 18.94 -15.20
C THR A 24 -20.91 18.29 -16.40
N CYS A 25 -21.79 19.03 -17.08
CA CYS A 25 -22.47 18.52 -18.29
C CYS A 25 -21.49 18.01 -19.37
N PRO A 26 -20.38 18.73 -19.69
CA PRO A 26 -19.38 18.20 -20.63
C PRO A 26 -18.76 16.88 -20.17
N GLN A 27 -18.37 16.76 -18.89
CA GLN A 27 -17.76 15.53 -18.36
C GLN A 27 -18.74 14.35 -18.37
N ASP A 28 -20.02 14.61 -18.14
CA ASP A 28 -21.04 13.59 -18.24
C ASP A 28 -21.31 13.17 -19.69
N CYS A 29 -21.33 14.12 -20.63
CA CYS A 29 -21.42 13.84 -22.06
C CYS A 29 -20.24 12.95 -22.51
N HIS A 30 -19.01 13.28 -22.10
CA HIS A 30 -17.82 12.46 -22.38
C HIS A 30 -17.98 11.04 -21.85
N TYR A 31 -18.44 10.88 -20.60
CA TYR A 31 -18.70 9.57 -20.01
C TYR A 31 -19.74 8.77 -20.81
N ARG A 32 -20.87 9.38 -21.18
CA ARG A 32 -21.91 8.70 -21.97
C ARG A 32 -21.41 8.28 -23.34
N CYS A 33 -20.64 9.13 -24.01
CA CYS A 33 -20.00 8.81 -25.28
C CYS A 33 -19.09 7.58 -25.16
N GLN A 34 -18.26 7.51 -24.12
CA GLN A 34 -17.39 6.35 -23.87
C GLN A 34 -18.22 5.07 -23.69
N GLN A 35 -19.31 5.14 -22.91
CA GLN A 35 -20.15 3.98 -22.67
C GLN A 35 -20.90 3.52 -23.93
N LEU A 36 -21.42 4.45 -24.73
CA LEU A 36 -22.12 4.15 -26.00
C LEU A 36 -21.19 3.47 -27.00
N ILE A 37 -19.99 4.03 -27.20
CA ILE A 37 -18.99 3.43 -28.09
C ILE A 37 -18.63 2.04 -27.56
N THR A 38 -18.42 1.90 -26.26
CA THR A 38 -18.09 0.59 -25.67
C THR A 38 -19.21 -0.43 -25.83
N ASP A 39 -20.48 -0.03 -25.74
CA ASP A 39 -21.62 -0.92 -26.01
C ASP A 39 -21.64 -1.38 -27.47
N GLU A 40 -21.37 -0.49 -28.42
CA GLU A 40 -21.37 -0.81 -29.84
C GLU A 40 -20.21 -1.75 -30.20
N THR A 41 -18.99 -1.45 -29.72
CA THR A 41 -17.80 -2.25 -30.03
C THR A 41 -17.82 -3.61 -29.35
N MET A 42 -18.35 -3.69 -28.12
CA MET A 42 -18.53 -4.99 -27.44
C MET A 42 -19.58 -5.86 -28.12
N LYS A 43 -20.60 -5.26 -28.76
CA LYS A 43 -21.62 -6.00 -29.52
C LYS A 43 -21.11 -6.51 -30.87
N ASN A 44 -20.33 -5.69 -31.57
CA ASN A 44 -19.91 -5.99 -32.94
C ASN A 44 -18.60 -6.79 -32.99
N ASP A 45 -17.62 -6.38 -32.20
CA ASP A 45 -16.23 -6.85 -32.31
C ASP A 45 -15.74 -7.56 -31.04
N ASN A 46 -16.58 -7.65 -30.00
CA ASN A 46 -16.23 -8.15 -28.67
C ASN A 46 -14.93 -7.51 -28.12
N HIS A 47 -14.74 -6.22 -28.42
CA HIS A 47 -13.54 -5.48 -28.06
C HIS A 47 -13.87 -4.20 -27.31
N MET A 48 -13.04 -3.89 -26.31
CA MET A 48 -13.14 -2.69 -25.48
C MET A 48 -11.92 -1.81 -25.72
N TYR A 49 -12.14 -0.51 -25.94
CA TYR A 49 -11.07 0.46 -26.13
C TYR A 49 -10.80 1.24 -24.84
N GLN A 50 -9.54 1.60 -24.63
CA GLN A 50 -9.16 2.61 -23.64
C GLN A 50 -9.40 4.01 -24.20
N PHE A 51 -9.91 4.91 -23.36
CA PHE A 51 -10.10 6.32 -23.67
C PHE A 51 -9.11 7.12 -22.84
N TYR A 52 -8.19 7.82 -23.50
CA TYR A 52 -7.11 8.56 -22.83
C TYR A 52 -6.24 7.68 -21.90
N GLY A 53 -6.05 6.41 -22.28
CA GLY A 53 -5.29 5.44 -21.50
C GLY A 53 -6.03 4.87 -20.29
N LYS A 54 -7.34 5.09 -20.15
CA LYS A 54 -8.18 4.54 -19.07
C LYS A 54 -9.30 3.68 -19.63
N TRP A 55 -9.68 2.65 -18.88
CA TRP A 55 -10.82 1.79 -19.22
C TRP A 55 -12.16 2.48 -18.95
N PRO A 56 -13.21 2.21 -19.75
CA PRO A 56 -14.52 2.87 -19.62
C PRO A 56 -15.37 2.25 -18.49
N PHE A 57 -15.02 2.54 -17.24
CA PHE A 57 -15.78 2.08 -16.06
C PHE A 57 -17.20 2.61 -16.01
N ARG A 58 -18.12 1.80 -15.48
CA ARG A 58 -19.50 2.22 -15.15
C ARG A 58 -19.51 2.90 -13.78
N ARG A 59 -20.13 4.07 -13.72
CA ARG A 59 -20.35 4.77 -12.45
C ARG A 59 -21.34 4.03 -11.57
N VAL A 60 -21.06 3.96 -10.28
CA VAL A 60 -21.96 3.40 -9.25
C VAL A 60 -22.11 4.43 -8.14
N PHE A 61 -23.35 4.82 -7.81
CA PHE A 61 -23.64 5.90 -6.84
C PHE A 61 -22.93 7.24 -7.13
N GLY A 62 -22.59 7.52 -8.40
CA GLY A 62 -21.87 8.73 -8.81
C GLY A 62 -20.34 8.65 -8.71
N ILE A 63 -19.81 7.55 -8.17
CA ILE A 63 -18.37 7.26 -8.11
C ILE A 63 -17.91 6.70 -9.46
N GLN A 64 -16.77 7.21 -9.97
CA GLN A 64 -16.19 6.79 -11.24
C GLN A 64 -15.73 5.32 -11.22
N GLU A 65 -14.98 4.93 -10.19
CA GLU A 65 -14.33 3.62 -10.08
C GLU A 65 -14.64 2.99 -8.71
N PHE A 66 -15.86 2.47 -8.58
CA PHE A 66 -16.44 2.11 -7.27
C PHE A 66 -15.63 1.09 -6.48
N PHE A 67 -15.26 -0.03 -7.12
CA PHE A 67 -14.50 -1.08 -6.42
C PHE A 67 -13.08 -0.63 -6.10
N LEU A 68 -12.43 0.13 -6.99
CA LEU A 68 -11.11 0.68 -6.73
C LEU A 68 -11.15 1.59 -5.50
N ALA A 69 -12.08 2.56 -5.47
CA ALA A 69 -12.28 3.44 -4.32
C ALA A 69 -12.56 2.67 -3.03
N ALA A 70 -13.38 1.61 -3.09
CA ALA A 70 -13.68 0.76 -1.93
C ALA A 70 -12.44 -0.01 -1.44
N PHE A 71 -11.62 -0.54 -2.35
CA PHE A 71 -10.40 -1.27 -1.99
C PHE A 71 -9.29 -0.33 -1.50
N SER A 72 -9.15 0.88 -2.06
CA SER A 72 -8.28 1.93 -1.52
C SER A 72 -8.69 2.32 -0.10
N MET A 73 -9.99 2.49 0.16
CA MET A 73 -10.52 2.73 1.50
C MET A 73 -10.21 1.56 2.44
N GLY A 74 -10.35 0.32 1.96
CA GLY A 74 -9.96 -0.87 2.72
C GLY A 74 -8.49 -0.83 3.16
N ASN A 75 -7.57 -0.49 2.25
CA ASN A 75 -6.16 -0.29 2.59
C ASN A 75 -5.97 0.83 3.63
N LEU A 76 -6.67 1.96 3.49
CA LEU A 76 -6.63 3.06 4.45
C LEU A 76 -7.00 2.58 5.86
N LEU A 77 -8.12 1.87 5.99
CA LEU A 77 -8.65 1.41 7.29
C LEU A 77 -7.69 0.43 7.97
N VAL A 78 -7.15 -0.55 7.24
CA VAL A 78 -6.19 -1.51 7.80
C VAL A 78 -4.89 -0.80 8.24
N ASN A 79 -4.39 0.15 7.44
CA ASN A 79 -3.23 0.96 7.84
C ASN A 79 -3.52 1.84 9.07
N TYR A 80 -4.74 2.36 9.21
CA TYR A 80 -5.17 3.10 10.39
C TYR A 80 -5.17 2.24 11.66
N ASP A 81 -5.65 1.00 11.59
CA ASP A 81 -5.60 0.08 12.73
C ASP A 81 -4.17 -0.35 13.08
N ASN A 82 -3.33 -0.58 12.07
CA ASN A 82 -1.91 -0.82 12.27
C ASN A 82 -1.18 0.36 12.92
N LEU A 83 -1.59 1.60 12.64
CA LEU A 83 -1.03 2.78 13.29
C LEU A 83 -1.32 2.79 14.79
N LYS A 84 -2.52 2.37 15.20
CA LYS A 84 -2.87 2.21 16.63
C LYS A 84 -2.00 1.12 17.27
N LEU A 85 -1.84 -0.03 16.60
CA LEU A 85 -1.00 -1.14 17.06
C LEU A 85 0.45 -0.71 17.30
N ILE A 86 1.06 -0.05 16.32
CA ILE A 86 2.46 0.40 16.40
C ILE A 86 2.63 1.47 17.48
N ARG A 87 1.74 2.46 17.55
CA ARG A 87 1.80 3.50 18.59
C ARG A 87 1.62 2.94 20.00
N HIS A 88 0.74 1.96 20.17
CA HIS A 88 0.56 1.28 21.46
C HIS A 88 1.86 0.60 21.92
N ASN A 89 2.48 -0.21 21.04
CA ASN A 89 3.72 -0.90 21.37
C ASN A 89 4.91 0.05 21.54
N GLN A 90 4.93 1.16 20.80
CA GLN A 90 5.91 2.23 20.97
C GLN A 90 5.85 2.84 22.37
N LYS A 91 4.65 3.21 22.85
CA LYS A 91 4.44 3.72 24.21
C LYS A 91 4.86 2.69 25.26
N ARG A 92 4.50 1.42 25.07
CA ARG A 92 4.90 0.34 25.98
C ARG A 92 6.42 0.20 26.07
N ALA A 93 7.11 0.24 24.94
CA ALA A 93 8.56 0.18 24.89
C ALA A 93 9.23 1.39 25.59
N GLN A 94 8.59 2.56 25.60
CA GLN A 94 9.08 3.73 26.33
C GLN A 94 9.01 3.56 27.85
N VAL A 95 7.98 2.90 28.36
CA VAL A 95 7.76 2.71 29.80
C VAL A 95 8.61 1.57 30.38
N SER A 96 8.80 0.48 29.63
CA SER A 96 9.41 -0.76 30.15
C SER A 96 10.93 -0.86 30.07
N SER A 97 11.66 0.14 29.59
CA SER A 97 13.05 -0.04 29.11
C SER A 97 14.11 0.75 29.87
N HIS A 98 15.28 0.13 30.11
CA HIS A 98 16.53 0.79 30.51
C HIS A 98 17.00 1.81 29.42
N PRO A 99 17.70 2.91 29.79
CA PRO A 99 18.09 4.02 28.91
C PRO A 99 18.70 3.63 27.54
N GLN A 100 19.46 2.54 27.46
CA GLN A 100 20.13 2.09 26.24
C GLN A 100 19.26 1.23 25.29
N GLN A 101 18.21 0.56 25.77
CA GLN A 101 17.27 -0.19 24.91
C GLN A 101 16.25 0.71 24.21
N LEU A 102 16.01 1.91 24.75
CA LEU A 102 15.06 2.90 24.22
C LEU A 102 15.42 3.41 22.82
N ASP A 103 16.72 3.44 22.51
CA ASP A 103 17.20 4.21 21.37
C ASP A 103 16.89 3.54 20.00
N TRP A 104 17.14 2.24 19.86
CA TRP A 104 16.90 1.54 18.57
C TRP A 104 15.44 1.06 18.40
N VAL A 105 14.78 0.61 19.47
CA VAL A 105 13.37 0.19 19.43
C VAL A 105 12.46 1.38 19.09
N GLY A 106 12.67 2.51 19.78
CA GLY A 106 11.93 3.74 19.53
C GLY A 106 12.11 4.24 18.10
N ARG A 107 13.33 4.14 17.55
CA ARG A 107 13.60 4.47 16.14
C ARG A 107 12.80 3.61 15.17
N ILE A 108 12.79 2.29 15.35
CA ILE A 108 12.06 1.37 14.47
C ILE A 108 10.58 1.71 14.47
N TYR A 109 9.94 1.81 15.65
CA TYR A 109 8.53 2.16 15.73
C TYR A 109 8.22 3.54 15.15
N SER A 110 9.13 4.51 15.31
CA SER A 110 8.97 5.83 14.70
C SER A 110 8.98 5.76 13.17
N GLN A 111 9.85 4.93 12.56
CA GLN A 111 9.86 4.77 11.10
C GLN A 111 8.57 4.14 10.59
N PHE A 112 8.08 3.08 11.26
CA PHE A 112 6.82 2.45 10.87
C PHE A 112 5.60 3.35 11.14
N THR A 113 5.65 4.20 12.16
CA THR A 113 4.63 5.24 12.39
C THR A 113 4.59 6.23 11.23
N ILE A 114 5.76 6.71 10.77
CA ILE A 114 5.86 7.60 9.61
C ILE A 114 5.33 6.92 8.35
N ALA A 115 5.75 5.68 8.09
CA ALA A 115 5.28 4.89 6.95
C ALA A 115 3.75 4.73 6.96
N LEU A 116 3.16 4.36 8.10
CA LEU A 116 1.73 4.21 8.24
C LEU A 116 0.94 5.52 8.07
N VAL A 117 1.47 6.64 8.58
CA VAL A 117 0.84 7.95 8.37
C VAL A 117 0.84 8.32 6.90
N ILE A 118 1.97 8.12 6.21
CA ILE A 118 2.07 8.35 4.76
C ILE A 118 1.16 7.40 4.00
N SER A 119 1.04 6.14 4.40
CA SER A 119 0.09 5.17 3.82
C SER A 119 -1.35 5.60 3.98
N ILE A 120 -1.78 6.05 5.15
CA ILE A 120 -3.15 6.54 5.36
C ILE A 120 -3.43 7.73 4.44
N LEU A 121 -2.50 8.68 4.33
CA LEU A 121 -2.64 9.84 3.44
C LEU A 121 -2.66 9.44 1.96
N GLY A 122 -1.76 8.54 1.54
CA GLY A 122 -1.70 8.06 0.15
C GLY A 122 -2.96 7.30 -0.25
N TRP A 123 -3.44 6.38 0.58
CA TRP A 123 -4.70 5.65 0.32
C TRP A 123 -5.94 6.55 0.38
N LEU A 124 -5.90 7.63 1.17
CA LEU A 124 -6.95 8.66 1.14
C LEU A 124 -6.97 9.40 -0.20
N CYS A 125 -5.80 9.85 -0.69
CA CYS A 125 -5.68 10.47 -2.01
C CYS A 125 -6.17 9.52 -3.11
N SER A 126 -5.76 8.25 -3.05
CA SER A 126 -6.18 7.20 -3.97
C SER A 126 -7.70 6.98 -3.96
N THR A 127 -8.30 6.92 -2.78
CA THR A 127 -9.76 6.80 -2.64
C THR A 127 -10.47 7.99 -3.27
N ILE A 128 -10.01 9.21 -3.00
CA ILE A 128 -10.60 10.44 -3.55
C ILE A 128 -10.47 10.46 -5.07
N PHE A 129 -9.34 10.05 -5.63
CA PHE A 129 -9.10 9.95 -7.06
C PHE A 129 -10.07 8.98 -7.75
N HIS A 130 -10.18 7.75 -7.24
CA HIS A 130 -11.10 6.75 -7.81
C HIS A 130 -12.58 7.09 -7.59
N MET A 131 -12.89 7.89 -6.56
CA MET A 131 -14.21 8.51 -6.41
C MET A 131 -14.47 9.57 -7.47
N ARG A 132 -13.49 10.47 -7.68
CA ARG A 132 -13.62 11.64 -8.55
C ARG A 132 -12.32 11.94 -9.29
N ASP A 133 -12.22 11.38 -10.49
CA ASP A 133 -11.08 11.60 -11.38
C ASP A 133 -11.02 13.05 -11.89
N ASN A 134 -9.88 13.70 -11.62
CA ASN A 134 -9.40 14.94 -12.22
C ASN A 134 -7.87 15.02 -12.08
N ALA A 135 -7.25 15.97 -12.81
CA ALA A 135 -5.80 16.12 -12.85
C ALA A 135 -5.14 16.30 -11.47
N VAL A 136 -5.80 17.00 -10.52
CA VAL A 136 -5.25 17.24 -9.18
C VAL A 136 -5.28 15.96 -8.36
N THR A 137 -6.43 15.28 -8.32
CA THR A 137 -6.58 14.03 -7.56
C THR A 137 -5.71 12.92 -8.13
N GLU A 138 -5.57 12.85 -9.45
CA GLU A 138 -4.66 11.93 -10.13
C GLU A 138 -3.20 12.19 -9.72
N THR A 139 -2.77 13.46 -9.75
CA THR A 139 -1.42 13.84 -9.31
C THR A 139 -1.16 13.45 -7.85
N LEU A 140 -2.13 13.72 -6.97
CA LEU A 140 -2.02 13.41 -5.54
C LEU A 140 -1.99 11.91 -5.26
N ASP A 141 -2.71 11.10 -6.04
CA ASP A 141 -2.66 9.65 -5.94
C ASP A 141 -1.25 9.13 -6.29
N TYR A 142 -0.69 9.53 -7.43
CA TYR A 142 0.68 9.14 -7.79
C TYR A 142 1.74 9.61 -6.79
N PHE A 143 1.62 10.84 -6.27
CA PHE A 143 2.51 11.32 -5.22
C PHE A 143 2.34 10.50 -3.94
N GLY A 144 1.11 10.18 -3.55
CA GLY A 144 0.79 9.32 -2.42
C GLY A 144 1.40 7.93 -2.56
N ALA A 145 1.19 7.26 -3.70
CA ALA A 145 1.73 5.94 -3.99
C ALA A 145 3.27 5.90 -3.89
N ASN A 146 3.97 6.86 -4.50
CA ASN A 146 5.43 6.94 -4.41
C ASN A 146 5.92 7.29 -2.99
N GLY A 147 5.15 8.11 -2.26
CA GLY A 147 5.41 8.41 -0.86
C GLY A 147 5.37 7.15 0.01
N ILE A 148 4.38 6.29 -0.21
CA ILE A 148 4.25 4.99 0.48
C ILE A 148 5.47 4.11 0.23
N LEU A 149 5.85 3.96 -1.04
CA LEU A 149 6.99 3.13 -1.44
C LEU A 149 8.28 3.61 -0.77
N LEU A 150 8.51 4.92 -0.76
CA LEU A 150 9.72 5.50 -0.18
C LEU A 150 9.72 5.45 1.35
N ALA A 151 8.57 5.63 2.00
CA ALA A 151 8.46 5.49 3.45
C ALA A 151 8.70 4.03 3.89
N ASN A 152 8.20 3.05 3.14
CA ASN A 152 8.50 1.64 3.34
C ASN A 152 9.99 1.34 3.15
N PHE A 153 10.60 1.85 2.06
CA PHE A 153 12.04 1.74 1.82
C PHE A 153 12.87 2.25 3.00
N ASN A 154 12.56 3.44 3.50
CA ASN A 154 13.22 4.03 4.66
C ASN A 154 13.02 3.16 5.92
N ALA A 155 11.80 2.66 6.18
CA ALA A 155 11.52 1.83 7.34
C ALA A 155 12.34 0.51 7.34
N ILE A 156 12.40 -0.20 6.20
CA ILE A 156 13.18 -1.44 6.10
C ILE A 156 14.68 -1.19 6.16
N ALA A 157 15.18 -0.09 5.57
CA ALA A 157 16.58 0.29 5.65
C ALA A 157 17.02 0.51 7.10
N ILE A 158 16.23 1.24 7.91
CA ILE A 158 16.52 1.45 9.33
C ILE A 158 16.41 0.15 10.14
N LEU A 159 15.44 -0.71 9.83
CA LEU A 159 15.28 -2.01 10.51
C LEU A 159 16.47 -2.95 10.27
N LEU A 160 17.08 -2.92 9.08
CA LEU A 160 18.29 -3.66 8.75
C LEU A 160 19.52 -3.10 9.46
N LEU A 161 19.65 -1.77 9.52
CA LEU A 161 20.81 -1.08 10.10
C LEU A 161 20.78 -0.96 11.64
N LYS A 162 19.76 -1.52 12.30
CA LYS A 162 19.45 -1.35 13.73
C LYS A 162 20.63 -1.56 14.70
N TYR A 163 21.58 -2.45 14.40
CA TYR A 163 22.71 -2.79 15.29
C TYR A 163 23.96 -1.93 15.06
N TYR A 164 24.07 -1.27 13.91
CA TYR A 164 25.36 -0.76 13.43
C TYR A 164 25.43 0.75 13.31
N ARG A 165 24.30 1.47 13.47
CA ARG A 165 24.23 2.87 13.04
C ARG A 165 23.58 3.78 14.09
N SER A 166 24.29 4.86 14.40
CA SER A 166 23.84 5.92 15.31
C SER A 166 22.69 6.73 14.71
N LEU A 167 22.01 7.51 15.55
CA LEU A 167 20.92 8.41 15.14
C LEU A 167 21.29 9.33 13.96
N LYS A 168 22.56 9.73 13.85
CA LYS A 168 23.08 10.54 12.73
C LYS A 168 22.84 9.87 11.37
N TRP A 169 23.06 8.56 11.29
CA TRP A 169 22.87 7.80 10.06
C TRP A 169 21.39 7.59 9.72
N THR A 170 20.53 7.42 10.73
CA THR A 170 19.08 7.41 10.52
C THR A 170 18.62 8.73 9.89
N ARG A 171 19.06 9.86 10.45
CA ARG A 171 18.72 11.19 9.91
C ARG A 171 19.28 11.41 8.51
N LEU A 172 20.49 10.93 8.22
CA LEU A 172 21.07 11.01 6.88
C LEU A 172 20.25 10.21 5.87
N CYS A 173 19.86 8.98 6.20
CA CYS A 173 19.03 8.14 5.33
C CYS A 173 17.67 8.81 5.06
N GLN A 174 17.04 9.34 6.11
CA GLN A 174 15.79 10.09 5.99
C GLN A 174 15.95 11.35 5.12
N PHE A 175 17.01 12.11 5.33
CA PHE A 175 17.31 13.30 4.54
C PHE A 175 17.47 12.95 3.05
N VAL A 176 18.22 11.89 2.74
CA VAL A 176 18.40 11.42 1.35
C VAL A 176 17.05 10.99 0.75
N CYS A 177 16.21 10.28 1.48
CA CYS A 177 14.87 9.90 1.01
C CYS A 177 14.00 11.14 0.74
N VAL A 178 13.91 12.06 1.70
CA VAL A 178 13.12 13.30 1.53
C VAL A 178 13.64 14.11 0.36
N LEU A 179 14.95 14.28 0.23
CA LEU A 179 15.56 15.02 -0.87
C LEU A 179 15.24 14.36 -2.22
N ALA A 180 15.37 13.04 -2.34
CA ALA A 180 15.01 12.29 -3.54
C ALA A 180 13.53 12.47 -3.90
N TYR A 181 12.63 12.44 -2.91
CA TYR A 181 11.20 12.65 -3.13
C TYR A 181 10.87 14.08 -3.56
N VAL A 182 11.49 15.09 -2.93
CA VAL A 182 11.31 16.50 -3.31
C VAL A 182 11.77 16.72 -4.74
N PHE A 183 12.93 16.19 -5.14
CA PHE A 183 13.38 16.27 -6.53
C PHE A 183 12.43 15.56 -7.48
N HIS A 184 11.96 14.36 -7.13
CA HIS A 184 11.00 13.60 -7.93
C HIS A 184 9.68 14.39 -8.15
N VAL A 185 9.11 14.93 -7.08
CA VAL A 185 7.89 15.76 -7.14
C VAL A 185 8.13 17.04 -7.94
N ALA A 186 9.25 17.74 -7.71
CA ALA A 186 9.59 18.96 -8.45
C ALA A 186 9.75 18.69 -9.95
N SER A 187 10.35 17.56 -10.34
CA SER A 187 10.46 17.14 -11.73
C SER A 187 9.09 16.91 -12.37
N LEU A 188 8.19 16.20 -11.68
CA LEU A 188 6.83 15.92 -12.20
C LEU A 188 5.95 17.18 -12.26
N LEU A 189 6.10 18.11 -11.33
CA LEU A 189 5.39 19.39 -11.35
C LEU A 189 5.86 20.31 -12.49
N LYS A 190 7.13 20.20 -12.90
CA LYS A 190 7.67 20.96 -14.03
C LYS A 190 7.19 20.40 -15.37
N GLN A 191 7.25 19.09 -15.53
CA GLN A 191 6.78 18.40 -16.72
C GLN A 191 6.28 17.02 -16.32
N TRP A 192 4.98 16.79 -16.52
CA TRP A 192 4.37 15.51 -16.20
C TRP A 192 4.90 14.42 -17.13
N ASP A 193 5.58 13.42 -16.56
CA ASP A 193 6.09 12.24 -17.26
C ASP A 193 5.65 10.98 -16.50
N TYR A 194 4.62 10.34 -17.03
CA TYR A 194 4.06 9.11 -16.48
C TYR A 194 5.07 7.96 -16.48
N GLN A 195 5.90 7.83 -17.52
CA GLN A 195 6.88 6.75 -17.59
C GLN A 195 7.97 6.92 -16.54
N TYR A 196 8.43 8.15 -16.33
CA TYR A 196 9.36 8.48 -15.24
C TYR A 196 8.75 8.17 -13.88
N ASN A 197 7.49 8.57 -13.64
CA ASN A 197 6.75 8.27 -12.41
C ASN A 197 6.73 6.76 -12.11
N MET A 198 6.34 5.96 -13.10
CA MET A 198 6.29 4.50 -12.96
C MET A 198 7.68 3.88 -12.72
N LYS A 199 8.72 4.36 -13.42
CA LYS A 199 10.11 3.89 -13.22
C LYS A 199 10.62 4.19 -11.82
N PHE A 200 10.33 5.38 -11.28
CA PHE A 200 10.71 5.75 -9.92
C PHE A 200 10.05 4.81 -8.90
N GLY A 201 8.73 4.66 -8.96
CA GLY A 201 7.97 3.76 -8.07
C GLY A 201 8.47 2.32 -8.15
N LEU A 202 8.60 1.76 -9.36
CA LEU A 202 9.08 0.39 -9.56
C LEU A 202 10.49 0.18 -9.00
N THR A 203 11.40 1.14 -9.20
CA THR A 203 12.77 1.06 -8.68
C THR A 203 12.78 1.01 -7.16
N VAL A 204 12.05 1.91 -6.49
CA VAL A 204 11.97 1.95 -5.02
C VAL A 204 11.27 0.71 -4.47
N GLY A 205 10.20 0.25 -5.14
CA GLY A 205 9.42 -0.92 -4.76
C GLY A 205 10.22 -2.23 -4.85
N ILE A 206 10.91 -2.47 -5.97
CA ILE A 206 11.78 -3.65 -6.15
C ILE A 206 12.91 -3.63 -5.12
N THR A 207 13.56 -2.48 -4.95
CA THR A 207 14.66 -2.35 -3.96
C THR A 207 14.16 -2.67 -2.56
N SER A 208 13.01 -2.13 -2.16
CA SER A 208 12.38 -2.43 -0.86
C SER A 208 12.06 -3.92 -0.71
N SER A 209 11.54 -4.55 -1.76
CA SER A 209 11.20 -5.98 -1.77
C SER A 209 12.44 -6.87 -1.60
N LEU A 210 13.55 -6.51 -2.23
CA LEU A 210 14.84 -7.18 -2.06
C LEU A 210 15.38 -7.03 -0.62
N LEU A 211 15.29 -5.83 -0.05
CA LEU A 211 15.70 -5.58 1.34
C LEU A 211 14.85 -6.37 2.34
N TRP A 212 13.53 -6.45 2.12
CA TRP A 212 12.63 -7.26 2.95
C TRP A 212 12.91 -8.75 2.83
N THR A 213 13.22 -9.24 1.64
CA THR A 213 13.66 -10.63 1.41
C THR A 213 14.95 -10.93 2.17
N TRP A 214 15.94 -10.03 2.07
CA TRP A 214 17.19 -10.16 2.82
C TRP A 214 16.94 -10.15 4.33
N HIS A 215 16.12 -9.21 4.82
CA HIS A 215 15.78 -9.12 6.24
C HIS A 215 15.09 -10.39 6.75
N THR A 216 14.20 -10.98 5.94
CA THR A 216 13.50 -12.24 6.25
C THR A 216 14.50 -13.37 6.42
N ILE A 217 15.45 -13.53 5.48
CA ILE A 217 16.49 -14.57 5.56
C ILE A 217 17.34 -14.40 6.82
N GLN A 218 17.74 -13.17 7.14
CA GLN A 218 18.52 -12.88 8.36
C GLN A 218 17.74 -13.21 9.63
N THR A 219 16.47 -12.81 9.69
CA THR A 219 15.59 -13.08 10.83
C THR A 219 15.37 -14.57 11.02
N ASN A 220 15.14 -15.32 9.94
CA ASN A 220 15.01 -16.77 10.00
C ASN A 220 16.29 -17.46 10.49
N ARG A 221 17.48 -17.02 10.05
CA ARG A 221 18.77 -17.54 10.52
C ARG A 221 18.95 -17.32 12.03
N ILE A 222 18.66 -16.11 12.50
CA ILE A 222 18.75 -15.75 13.93
C ILE A 222 17.75 -16.57 14.75
N PHE A 223 16.50 -16.64 14.31
CA PHE A 223 15.43 -17.37 14.97
C PHE A 223 15.74 -18.87 15.07
N THR A 224 16.15 -19.50 13.96
CA THR A 224 16.49 -20.93 13.93
C THR A 224 17.66 -21.25 14.86
N LYS A 225 18.70 -20.40 14.90
CA LYS A 225 19.85 -20.57 15.79
C LYS A 225 19.47 -20.57 17.27
N HIS A 226 18.49 -19.75 17.67
CA HIS A 226 18.07 -19.60 19.06
C HIS A 226 16.71 -20.26 19.35
N TYR A 227 16.21 -21.09 18.42
CA TYR A 227 14.87 -21.68 18.50
C TYR A 227 14.59 -22.39 19.82
N PRO A 228 15.49 -23.21 20.40
CA PRO A 228 15.23 -23.88 21.67
C PRO A 228 14.98 -22.92 22.84
N VAL A 229 15.60 -21.74 22.79
CA VAL A 229 15.47 -20.71 23.82
C VAL A 229 14.25 -19.83 23.56
N LEU A 230 13.98 -19.49 22.30
CA LEU A 230 12.86 -18.60 21.93
C LEU A 230 11.51 -19.29 22.02
N ASN A 231 11.45 -20.58 21.66
CA ASN A 231 10.24 -21.37 21.69
C ASN A 231 9.79 -21.57 23.15
N ASN A 232 8.58 -21.10 23.48
CA ASN A 232 7.97 -21.11 24.82
C ASN A 232 8.40 -19.98 25.78
N LEU A 233 9.06 -18.91 25.31
CA LEU A 233 9.27 -17.75 26.17
C LEU A 233 7.97 -17.01 26.44
N ILE A 234 7.66 -16.82 27.73
CA ILE A 234 6.46 -16.10 28.20
C ILE A 234 6.42 -14.68 27.63
N GLU A 235 7.57 -14.02 27.45
CA GLU A 235 7.65 -12.67 26.87
C GLU A 235 7.22 -12.63 25.39
N LEU A 236 7.47 -13.70 24.63
CA LEU A 236 7.25 -13.75 23.17
C LEU A 236 5.90 -14.42 22.80
N LEU A 237 5.40 -15.30 23.67
CA LEU A 237 4.20 -16.11 23.44
C LEU A 237 2.94 -15.32 23.04
N PRO A 238 2.60 -14.15 23.64
CA PRO A 238 1.42 -13.39 23.25
C PRO A 238 1.49 -12.89 21.80
N TYR A 239 2.70 -12.54 21.35
CA TYR A 239 2.94 -12.05 19.99
C TYR A 239 2.92 -13.18 18.97
N GLU A 240 3.55 -14.30 19.30
CA GLU A 240 3.50 -15.51 18.47
C GLU A 240 2.07 -16.00 18.29
N THR A 241 1.32 -16.11 19.38
CA THR A 241 -0.07 -16.59 19.35
C THR A 241 -0.93 -15.68 18.47
N LYS A 242 -0.76 -14.36 18.57
CA LYS A 242 -1.49 -13.41 17.72
C LYS A 242 -1.16 -13.60 16.24
N VAL A 243 0.12 -13.66 15.89
CA VAL A 243 0.57 -13.87 14.50
C VAL A 243 0.08 -15.21 13.95
N LEU A 244 0.16 -16.28 14.74
CA LEU A 244 -0.34 -17.60 14.36
C LEU A 244 -1.86 -17.61 14.14
N THR A 245 -2.61 -16.91 15.00
CA THR A 245 -4.07 -16.79 14.87
C THR A 245 -4.45 -16.06 13.58
N LEU A 246 -3.74 -14.97 13.26
CA LEU A 246 -3.93 -14.24 12.00
C LEU A 246 -3.54 -15.07 10.78
N ALA A 247 -2.56 -15.95 10.92
CA ALA A 247 -2.20 -16.95 9.91
C ALA A 247 -3.10 -18.22 9.95
N HIS A 248 -4.29 -18.11 10.56
CA HIS A 248 -5.30 -19.17 10.67
C HIS A 248 -4.84 -20.45 11.41
N ASN A 249 -3.85 -20.38 12.31
CA ASN A 249 -3.31 -21.50 13.08
C ASN A 249 -2.86 -22.71 12.26
N LYS A 250 -2.74 -22.57 10.94
CA LYS A 250 -2.29 -23.63 10.02
C LYS A 250 -0.77 -23.63 9.83
N ILE A 251 -0.10 -22.53 10.19
CA ILE A 251 1.35 -22.42 10.06
C ILE A 251 2.04 -22.85 11.36
N ARG A 252 3.20 -23.50 11.23
CA ARG A 252 4.05 -23.86 12.37
C ARG A 252 4.77 -22.60 12.86
N SER A 253 5.07 -22.50 14.16
CA SER A 253 5.86 -21.39 14.75
C SER A 253 7.19 -21.15 14.02
N ARG A 254 7.83 -22.22 13.53
CA ARG A 254 9.04 -22.16 12.69
C ARG A 254 8.89 -21.37 11.39
N LEU A 255 7.67 -21.14 10.93
CA LEU A 255 7.38 -20.40 9.70
C LEU A 255 7.09 -18.92 9.93
N ILE A 256 6.94 -18.47 11.18
CA ILE A 256 6.70 -17.06 11.50
C ILE A 256 7.75 -16.13 10.86
N PRO A 257 9.07 -16.43 10.86
CA PRO A 257 10.06 -15.56 10.21
C PRO A 257 9.82 -15.33 8.71
N TRP A 258 9.14 -16.25 8.02
CA TRP A 258 8.91 -16.20 6.56
C TRP A 258 7.70 -15.36 6.15
N ILE A 259 6.90 -14.89 7.09
CA ILE A 259 5.68 -14.11 6.81
C ILE A 259 5.93 -12.89 5.90
N PRO A 260 6.97 -12.04 6.12
CA PRO A 260 7.20 -10.90 5.25
C PRO A 260 7.57 -11.30 3.82
N LEU A 261 8.22 -12.45 3.61
CA LEU A 261 8.49 -12.96 2.26
C LEU A 261 7.19 -13.35 1.56
N VAL A 262 6.29 -14.07 2.24
CA VAL A 262 4.98 -14.43 1.69
C VAL A 262 4.19 -13.16 1.35
N CYS A 263 4.16 -12.19 2.25
CA CYS A 263 3.48 -10.93 2.02
C CYS A 263 4.11 -10.15 0.85
N ASN A 264 5.44 -10.11 0.73
CA ASN A 264 6.14 -9.55 -0.44
C ASN A 264 5.73 -10.23 -1.74
N LEU A 265 5.63 -11.56 -1.75
CA LEU A 265 5.22 -12.31 -2.95
C LEU A 265 3.78 -12.00 -3.36
N ILE A 266 2.88 -11.79 -2.38
CA ILE A 266 1.51 -11.35 -2.65
C ILE A 266 1.51 -9.96 -3.30
N VAL A 267 2.29 -9.02 -2.76
CA VAL A 267 2.45 -7.66 -3.31
C VAL A 267 3.11 -7.72 -4.70
N LEU A 268 4.15 -8.50 -4.92
CA LEU A 268 4.76 -8.62 -6.26
C LEU A 268 3.81 -9.28 -7.26
N GLY A 269 3.06 -10.30 -6.85
CA GLY A 269 2.04 -10.93 -7.69
C GLY A 269 0.93 -9.97 -8.10
N GLY A 270 0.57 -9.03 -7.22
CA GLY A 270 -0.38 -7.99 -7.55
C GLY A 270 0.16 -6.95 -8.55
N VAL A 271 1.44 -6.57 -8.49
CA VAL A 271 2.08 -5.73 -9.53
C VAL A 271 2.03 -6.40 -10.89
N LEU A 272 2.15 -7.74 -10.95
CA LEU A 272 2.03 -8.46 -12.22
C LEU A 272 0.64 -8.31 -12.84
N LEU A 273 -0.43 -8.17 -12.04
CA LEU A 273 -1.76 -7.89 -12.58
C LEU A 273 -1.78 -6.55 -13.32
N GLU A 274 -1.18 -5.52 -12.74
CA GLU A 274 -1.06 -4.20 -13.36
C GLU A 274 -0.29 -4.25 -14.69
N VAL A 275 0.74 -5.10 -14.79
CA VAL A 275 1.48 -5.30 -16.05
C VAL A 275 0.63 -5.94 -17.14
N PHE A 276 -0.32 -6.82 -16.79
CA PHE A 276 -1.21 -7.46 -17.76
C PHE A 276 -2.36 -6.57 -18.25
N ASP A 277 -2.73 -5.54 -17.47
CA ASP A 277 -3.74 -4.50 -17.81
C ASP A 277 -4.93 -5.01 -18.64
N TRP A 278 -5.68 -5.97 -18.10
CA TRP A 278 -6.85 -6.53 -18.77
C TRP A 278 -8.10 -5.66 -18.59
N HIS A 279 -8.95 -5.61 -19.61
CA HIS A 279 -10.20 -4.82 -19.64
C HIS A 279 -11.16 -5.15 -18.48
N PRO A 280 -11.88 -4.18 -17.90
CA PRO A 280 -12.68 -4.39 -16.70
C PRO A 280 -13.83 -5.38 -16.90
N LEU A 281 -13.89 -6.39 -16.03
CA LEU A 281 -15.02 -7.29 -15.90
C LEU A 281 -16.27 -6.49 -15.48
N GLY A 282 -17.32 -6.59 -16.29
CA GLY A 282 -18.56 -5.84 -16.07
C GLY A 282 -18.40 -4.31 -16.12
N ARG A 283 -17.27 -3.79 -16.62
CA ARG A 283 -16.88 -2.37 -16.52
C ARG A 283 -16.77 -1.87 -15.08
N LEU A 284 -16.41 -2.76 -14.14
CA LEU A 284 -16.40 -2.45 -12.70
C LEU A 284 -15.11 -2.87 -12.00
N VAL A 285 -14.53 -4.00 -12.40
CA VAL A 285 -13.34 -4.59 -11.77
C VAL A 285 -12.31 -4.87 -12.84
N ASP A 286 -11.17 -4.20 -12.80
CA ASP A 286 -10.02 -4.42 -13.69
C ASP A 286 -8.80 -4.97 -12.93
N ALA A 287 -7.68 -5.11 -13.63
CA ALA A 287 -6.42 -5.55 -13.06
C ALA A 287 -5.94 -4.62 -11.93
N HIS A 288 -6.09 -3.31 -12.10
CA HIS A 288 -5.68 -2.31 -11.11
C HIS A 288 -6.53 -2.40 -9.82
N SER A 289 -7.84 -2.62 -9.93
CA SER A 289 -8.71 -2.85 -8.77
C SER A 289 -8.33 -4.11 -8.00
N CYS A 290 -7.99 -5.19 -8.70
CA CYS A 290 -7.52 -6.42 -8.06
C CYS A 290 -6.20 -6.20 -7.33
N TRP A 291 -5.33 -5.34 -7.86
CA TRP A 291 -4.10 -4.92 -7.18
C TRP A 291 -4.40 -4.23 -5.84
N HIS A 292 -5.33 -3.26 -5.81
CA HIS A 292 -5.75 -2.60 -4.58
C HIS A 292 -6.36 -3.60 -3.58
N LEU A 293 -7.19 -4.53 -4.04
CA LEU A 293 -7.78 -5.56 -3.17
C LEU A 293 -6.70 -6.45 -2.54
N ILE A 294 -5.75 -6.93 -3.34
CA ILE A 294 -4.71 -7.86 -2.91
C ILE A 294 -3.78 -7.22 -1.88
N THR A 295 -3.48 -5.93 -2.00
CA THR A 295 -2.58 -5.20 -1.09
C THR A 295 -3.17 -5.00 0.32
N ILE A 296 -4.48 -5.17 0.51
CA ILE A 296 -5.13 -5.13 1.84
C ILE A 296 -4.61 -6.28 2.72
N PHE A 297 -4.53 -7.50 2.17
CA PHE A 297 -4.29 -8.71 2.97
C PHE A 297 -2.94 -8.77 3.69
N PRO A 298 -1.81 -8.44 3.03
CA PRO A 298 -0.51 -8.33 3.69
C PRO A 298 -0.54 -7.46 4.95
N ASN A 299 -1.28 -6.34 4.90
CA ASN A 299 -1.33 -5.39 6.00
C ASN A 299 -2.04 -5.94 7.26
N PHE A 300 -2.85 -7.00 7.17
CA PHE A 300 -3.46 -7.61 8.36
C PHE A 300 -2.46 -8.32 9.28
N ILE A 301 -1.30 -8.75 8.76
CA ILE A 301 -0.34 -9.54 9.52
C ILE A 301 1.06 -8.91 9.58
N TRP A 302 1.42 -8.07 8.62
CA TRP A 302 2.77 -7.51 8.50
C TRP A 302 3.20 -6.73 9.75
N TYR A 303 2.34 -5.87 10.29
CA TYR A 303 2.69 -5.03 11.43
C TYR A 303 2.68 -5.80 12.75
N ASP A 304 1.84 -6.82 12.89
CA ASP A 304 1.93 -7.77 14.00
C ASP A 304 3.24 -8.55 13.96
N TRP A 305 3.69 -8.96 12.76
CA TRP A 305 5.00 -9.57 12.57
C TRP A 305 6.14 -8.60 12.94
N ILE A 306 6.04 -7.31 12.58
CA ILE A 306 7.04 -6.29 12.99
C ILE A 306 7.12 -6.22 14.51
N VAL A 307 5.99 -6.19 15.20
CA VAL A 307 5.95 -6.16 16.67
C VAL A 307 6.59 -7.43 17.24
N TRP A 308 6.24 -8.61 16.73
CA TRP A 308 6.86 -9.88 17.12
C TRP A 308 8.39 -9.87 16.89
N ASN A 309 8.86 -9.41 15.74
CA ASN A 309 10.27 -9.35 15.40
C ASN A 309 11.04 -8.40 16.34
N VAL A 310 10.47 -7.24 16.68
CA VAL A 310 11.07 -6.30 17.64
C VAL A 310 11.19 -6.94 19.03
N GLU A 311 10.14 -7.63 19.50
CA GLU A 311 10.16 -8.30 20.80
C GLU A 311 11.14 -9.48 20.83
N MET A 312 11.21 -10.29 19.77
CA MET A 312 12.23 -11.32 19.61
C MET A 312 13.66 -10.73 19.71
N LEU A 313 13.91 -9.60 19.05
CA LEU A 313 15.21 -8.93 19.09
C LEU A 313 15.54 -8.37 20.47
N LYS A 314 14.55 -7.85 21.21
CA LYS A 314 14.72 -7.40 22.60
C LYS A 314 15.16 -8.55 23.50
N VAL A 315 14.50 -9.70 23.39
CA VAL A 315 14.85 -10.92 24.13
C VAL A 315 16.28 -11.36 23.82
N LEU A 316 16.64 -11.44 22.54
CA LEU A 316 17.99 -11.86 22.12
C LEU A 316 19.10 -10.90 22.62
N ASN A 317 18.80 -9.62 22.76
CA ASN A 317 19.74 -8.66 23.34
C ASN A 317 19.89 -8.78 24.86
N LYS A 318 18.92 -9.36 25.58
CA LYS A 318 19.04 -9.65 27.01
C LYS A 318 19.90 -10.91 27.30
N ILE A 319 19.97 -11.83 26.34
CA ILE A 319 20.64 -13.13 26.49
C ILE A 319 22.12 -13.07 26.07
N LYS A 320 22.52 -12.05 25.30
CA LYS A 320 23.92 -11.78 24.93
C LYS A 320 24.70 -11.15 26.06
#